data_AF-A0A8T3LWJ9-F1
#
_entry.id   AF-A0A8T3LWJ9-F1
#
_cell.length_a   1.000
_cell.length_b   1.000
_cell.length_c   1.000
_cell.angle_alpha   90.00
_cell.angle_beta   90.00
_cell.angle_gamma   90.00
#
_symmetry.space_group_name_H-M   'P 1'
#
loop_
_entity.id
_entity.type
_entity.pdbx_description
1 polymer ?
#
loop_
_entity_poly.entity_id
_entity_poly.type
_entity_poly.pdbx_seq_one_letter_code
_entity_poly.pdbx_strand_id
1 'polypeptide(L)'
;MRALFGGRRRSIFGHGKELGLYRNEMFQITARIDGILAAVADEIDALRRRDLDPEEAVTRLSAQEDHLDEEVSKLQAMMAPEELHGLHMEYETNLERALRGMVTAERGCGITRLPHRPPDDEEPYIYYRRGHSNVSHARLRMAEIVDVLLNWEPGGPTDASVAARLERTREG
;
A
#
# COMPACT_ATOMS: atom_id res chain seq x y z
N MET A 1 38.16 6.35 -39.80
CA MET A 1 37.77 7.09 -38.58
C MET A 1 36.94 6.16 -37.70
N ARG A 2 37.15 6.25 -36.39
CA ARG A 2 36.77 5.25 -35.36
C ARG A 2 35.28 5.22 -35.05
N ALA A 3 34.84 4.04 -34.62
CA ALA A 3 33.52 3.67 -34.16
C ALA A 3 32.98 4.53 -32.99
N LEU A 4 31.70 4.87 -33.05
CA LEU A 4 30.90 5.41 -31.93
C LEU A 4 29.46 4.88 -32.00
N PHE A 5 29.28 3.57 -31.78
CA PHE A 5 27.98 3.02 -31.38
C PHE A 5 28.21 1.94 -30.32
N GLY A 6 28.68 2.40 -29.15
CA GLY A 6 28.69 1.61 -27.92
C GLY A 6 27.30 1.57 -27.30
N GLY A 7 26.35 0.93 -27.99
CA GLY A 7 25.09 0.54 -27.37
C GLY A 7 25.41 -0.56 -26.36
N ARG A 8 25.43 -0.21 -25.07
CA ARG A 8 25.41 -1.21 -23.99
C ARG A 8 24.15 -2.04 -24.18
N ARG A 9 24.27 -3.19 -24.85
CA ARG A 9 23.37 -4.31 -24.61
C ARG A 9 23.57 -4.68 -23.15
N ARG A 10 22.79 -4.09 -22.24
CA ARG A 10 22.53 -4.74 -20.95
C ARG A 10 22.08 -6.14 -21.32
N SER A 11 22.90 -7.11 -20.98
CA SER A 11 22.65 -8.51 -21.26
C SER A 11 21.23 -8.83 -20.79
N ILE A 12 20.40 -9.41 -21.67
CA ILE A 12 19.03 -9.85 -21.35
C ILE A 12 19.04 -10.74 -20.08
N PHE A 13 20.14 -11.46 -19.83
CA PHE A 13 20.36 -12.27 -18.62
C PHE A 13 20.54 -11.43 -17.34
N GLY A 14 21.08 -10.22 -17.41
CA GLY A 14 21.19 -9.32 -16.25
C GLY A 14 19.84 -8.71 -15.85
N HIS A 15 19.06 -8.29 -16.85
CA HIS A 15 17.74 -7.72 -16.66
C HIS A 15 16.76 -8.71 -16.01
N GLY A 16 16.78 -9.99 -16.41
CA GLY A 16 15.95 -11.02 -15.78
C GLY A 16 16.31 -11.29 -14.30
N LYS A 17 17.60 -11.23 -13.94
CA LYS A 17 18.05 -11.40 -12.56
C LYS A 17 17.64 -10.21 -11.68
N GLU A 18 17.84 -8.98 -12.17
CA GLU A 18 17.42 -7.75 -11.48
C GLU A 18 15.90 -7.74 -11.25
N LEU A 19 15.13 -8.08 -12.27
CA LEU A 19 13.67 -8.20 -12.18
C LEU A 19 13.24 -9.28 -11.18
N GLY A 20 13.91 -10.44 -11.17
CA GLY A 20 13.63 -11.53 -10.23
C GLY A 20 13.90 -11.13 -8.77
N LEU A 21 14.99 -10.41 -8.50
CA LEU A 21 15.30 -9.89 -7.17
C LEU A 21 14.25 -8.88 -6.71
N TYR A 22 13.94 -7.89 -7.55
CA TYR A 22 12.91 -6.89 -7.28
C TYR A 22 11.56 -7.53 -6.95
N ARG A 23 11.13 -8.52 -7.73
CA ARG A 23 9.87 -9.24 -7.48
C ARG A 23 9.84 -9.98 -6.17
N ASN A 24 10.92 -10.68 -5.84
CA ASN A 24 11.01 -11.41 -4.59
C ASN A 24 10.94 -10.45 -3.39
N GLU A 25 11.67 -9.33 -3.44
CA GLU A 25 11.60 -8.30 -2.41
C GLU A 25 10.20 -7.68 -2.31
N MET A 26 9.60 -7.30 -3.44
CA MET A 26 8.26 -6.72 -3.51
C MET A 26 7.21 -7.67 -2.94
N PHE A 27 7.29 -8.97 -3.25
CA PHE A 27 6.39 -9.99 -2.72
C PHE A 27 6.48 -10.08 -1.20
N GLN A 28 7.70 -10.14 -0.66
CA GLN A 28 7.92 -10.25 0.78
C GLN A 28 7.47 -9.00 1.55
N ILE A 29 7.81 -7.81 1.05
CA ILE A 29 7.41 -6.54 1.65
C ILE A 29 5.88 -6.39 1.60
N THR A 30 5.27 -6.67 0.45
CA THR A 30 3.81 -6.60 0.30
C THR A 30 3.10 -7.53 1.26
N ALA A 31 3.57 -8.77 1.43
CA ALA A 31 2.95 -9.72 2.35
C ALA A 31 2.96 -9.21 3.80
N ARG A 32 4.04 -8.55 4.23
CA ARG A 32 4.13 -7.95 5.57
C ARG A 32 3.24 -6.72 5.70
N ILE A 33 3.29 -5.81 4.73
CA ILE A 33 2.45 -4.61 4.68
C ILE A 33 0.95 -4.99 4.70
N ASP A 34 0.55 -5.97 3.89
CA ASP A 34 -0.85 -6.42 3.85
C ASP A 34 -1.30 -7.00 5.19
N GLY A 35 -0.44 -7.78 5.85
CA GLY A 35 -0.71 -8.30 7.20
C GLY A 35 -0.91 -7.19 8.24
N ILE A 36 -0.04 -6.19 8.24
CA ILE A 36 -0.15 -5.02 9.13
C ILE A 36 -1.46 -4.26 8.84
N LEU A 37 -1.71 -3.94 7.57
CA LEU A 37 -2.90 -3.17 7.18
C LEU A 37 -4.20 -3.96 7.41
N ALA A 38 -4.16 -5.29 7.38
CA ALA A 38 -5.29 -6.14 7.77
C ALA A 38 -5.62 -5.95 9.27
N ALA A 39 -4.60 -6.06 10.13
CA ALA A 39 -4.78 -5.85 11.57
C ALA A 39 -5.31 -4.44 11.87
N VAL A 40 -4.76 -3.42 11.19
CA VAL A 40 -5.23 -2.04 11.34
C VAL A 40 -6.69 -1.88 10.89
N ALA A 41 -7.09 -2.49 9.77
CA ALA A 41 -8.47 -2.44 9.32
C ALA A 41 -9.41 -3.08 10.37
N ASP A 42 -9.03 -4.23 10.95
CA ASP A 42 -9.81 -4.90 11.98
C ASP A 42 -9.92 -4.06 13.27
N GLU A 43 -8.84 -3.40 13.69
CA GLU A 43 -8.83 -2.51 14.86
C GLU A 43 -9.74 -1.28 14.66
N ILE A 44 -9.67 -0.64 13.48
CA ILE A 44 -10.55 0.50 13.17
C ILE A 44 -12.01 0.04 13.06
N ASP A 45 -12.27 -1.15 12.54
CA ASP A 45 -13.63 -1.70 12.49
C ASP A 45 -14.16 -2.05 13.88
N ALA A 46 -13.31 -2.56 14.78
CA ALA A 46 -13.67 -2.78 16.18
C ALA A 46 -14.00 -1.44 16.89
N LEU A 47 -13.22 -0.38 16.67
CA LEU A 47 -13.54 0.98 17.13
C LEU A 47 -14.91 1.43 16.61
N ARG A 48 -15.17 1.21 15.31
CA ARG A 48 -16.44 1.53 14.68
C ARG A 48 -17.60 0.74 15.31
N ARG A 49 -17.40 -0.51 15.69
CA ARG A 49 -18.42 -1.34 16.37
C ARG A 49 -18.55 -1.05 17.87
N ARG A 50 -17.68 -0.21 18.43
CA ARG A 50 -17.55 0.06 19.88
C ARG A 50 -17.09 -1.18 20.66
N ASP A 51 -16.38 -2.08 19.99
CA ASP A 51 -15.81 -3.31 20.56
C ASP A 51 -14.37 -3.13 21.04
N LEU A 52 -13.77 -1.95 20.82
CA LEU A 52 -12.43 -1.58 21.23
C LEU A 52 -12.44 -0.19 21.88
N ASP A 53 -11.75 -0.06 23.03
CA ASP A 53 -11.62 1.21 23.71
C ASP A 53 -10.73 2.19 22.90
N PRO A 54 -11.07 3.49 22.80
CA PRO A 54 -10.29 4.46 22.04
C PRO A 54 -8.85 4.67 22.52
N GLU A 55 -8.55 4.57 23.81
CA GLU A 55 -7.18 4.70 24.32
C GLU A 55 -6.35 3.45 23.99
N GLU A 56 -6.97 2.28 24.14
CA GLU A 56 -6.37 1.02 23.72
C GLU A 56 -6.10 1.02 22.22
N ALA A 57 -7.06 1.49 21.42
CA ALA A 57 -6.92 1.55 19.97
C ALA A 57 -5.81 2.50 19.52
N VAL A 58 -5.65 3.68 20.14
CA VAL A 58 -4.52 4.58 19.83
C VAL A 58 -3.19 3.86 20.07
N THR A 59 -3.05 3.17 21.21
CA THR A 59 -1.82 2.43 21.53
C THR A 59 -1.51 1.36 20.48
N ARG A 60 -2.54 0.63 20.03
CA ARG A 60 -2.38 -0.42 19.02
C ARG A 60 -2.08 0.15 17.64
N LEU A 61 -2.83 1.16 17.20
CA LEU A 61 -2.66 1.81 15.90
C LEU A 61 -1.26 2.45 15.76
N SER A 62 -0.76 3.12 16.80
CA SER A 62 0.59 3.69 16.78
C SER A 62 1.67 2.60 16.70
N ALA A 63 1.49 1.47 17.39
CA ALA A 63 2.42 0.34 17.27
C ALA A 63 2.41 -0.28 15.85
N GLN A 64 1.25 -0.32 15.19
CA GLN A 64 1.17 -0.75 13.79
C GLN A 64 1.78 0.27 12.82
N GLU A 65 1.65 1.57 13.11
CA GLU A 65 2.29 2.65 12.35
C GLU A 65 3.81 2.50 12.39
N ASP A 66 4.40 2.29 13.58
CA ASP A 66 5.84 2.06 13.73
C ASP A 66 6.33 0.87 12.89
N HIS A 67 5.62 -0.26 12.92
CA HIS A 67 5.94 -1.41 12.09
C HIS A 67 5.80 -1.14 10.60
N LEU A 68 4.79 -0.33 10.21
CA LEU A 68 4.56 0.01 8.82
C LEU A 68 5.63 0.96 8.30
N ASP A 69 6.11 1.90 9.10
CA ASP A 69 7.19 2.82 8.76
C ASP A 69 8.51 2.09 8.46
N GLU A 70 8.80 1.00 9.18
CA GLU A 70 9.94 0.13 8.87
C GLU A 70 9.81 -0.51 7.48
N GLU A 71 8.62 -0.98 7.11
CA GLU A 71 8.38 -1.58 5.79
C GLU A 71 8.33 -0.53 4.67
N VAL A 72 7.77 0.66 4.93
CA VAL A 72 7.80 1.81 4.01
C VAL A 72 9.25 2.19 3.70
N SER A 73 10.10 2.26 4.73
CA SER A 73 11.52 2.59 4.55
C SER A 73 12.24 1.54 3.68
N LYS A 74 11.92 0.26 3.86
CA LYS A 74 12.46 -0.82 3.02
C LYS A 74 11.97 -0.70 1.58
N LEU A 75 10.68 -0.42 1.37
CA LEU A 75 10.08 -0.23 0.05
C LEU A 75 10.73 0.94 -0.70
N GLN A 76 10.86 2.10 -0.06
CA GLN A 76 11.47 3.31 -0.64
C GLN A 76 12.95 3.13 -0.97
N ALA A 77 13.64 2.21 -0.29
CA ALA A 77 15.03 1.88 -0.58
C ALA A 77 15.18 0.94 -1.79
N MET A 78 14.09 0.32 -2.28
CA MET A 78 14.12 -0.57 -3.43
C MET A 78 14.39 0.22 -4.71
N MET A 79 15.20 -0.36 -5.59
CA MET A 79 15.32 0.14 -6.96
C MET A 79 14.37 -0.64 -7.86
N ALA A 80 13.23 -0.06 -8.18
CA ALA A 80 12.35 -0.60 -9.18
C ALA A 80 13.01 -0.57 -10.59
N PRO A 81 12.74 -1.55 -11.46
CA PRO A 81 13.06 -1.43 -12.88
C PRO A 81 12.35 -0.22 -13.50
N GLU A 82 12.98 0.45 -14.47
CA GLU A 82 12.48 1.68 -15.08
C GLU A 82 11.06 1.53 -15.62
N GLU A 83 10.76 0.38 -16.22
CA GLU A 83 9.46 0.04 -16.78
C GLU A 83 8.38 -0.10 -15.69
N LEU A 84 8.77 -0.50 -14.47
CA LEU A 84 7.87 -0.72 -13.35
C LEU A 84 7.80 0.46 -12.37
N HIS A 85 8.59 1.52 -12.58
CA HIS A 85 8.59 2.72 -11.72
C HIS A 85 7.18 3.28 -11.50
N GLY A 86 6.37 3.36 -12.57
CA GLY A 86 5.00 3.88 -12.47
C GLY A 86 4.13 3.08 -11.50
N LEU A 87 4.16 1.75 -11.62
CA LEU A 87 3.41 0.85 -10.73
C LEU A 87 3.98 0.86 -9.30
N HIS A 88 5.30 0.97 -9.15
CA HIS A 88 5.94 1.09 -7.83
C HIS A 88 5.49 2.37 -7.10
N MET A 89 5.53 3.53 -7.77
CA MET A 89 5.04 4.79 -7.21
C MET A 89 3.54 4.76 -6.93
N GLU A 90 2.75 4.08 -7.78
CA GLU A 90 1.32 3.91 -7.52
C GLU A 90 1.06 3.08 -6.26
N TYR A 91 1.87 2.04 -6.03
CA TYR A 91 1.82 1.26 -4.80
C TYR A 91 2.15 2.12 -3.58
N GLU A 92 3.24 2.88 -3.62
CA GLU A 92 3.64 3.82 -2.55
C GLU A 92 2.52 4.84 -2.26
N THR A 93 1.91 5.40 -3.30
CA THR A 93 0.80 6.37 -3.15
C THR A 93 -0.40 5.76 -2.43
N ASN A 94 -0.71 4.49 -2.69
CA ASN A 94 -1.79 3.80 -1.99
C ASN A 94 -1.41 3.43 -0.55
N LEU A 95 -0.14 3.09 -0.30
CA LEU A 95 0.36 2.89 1.06
C LEU A 95 0.24 4.18 1.89
N GLU A 96 0.61 5.34 1.34
CA GLU A 96 0.37 6.64 1.98
C GLU A 96 -1.12 6.90 2.24
N ARG A 97 -2.01 6.47 1.33
CA ARG A 97 -3.45 6.57 1.54
C ARG A 97 -3.90 5.72 2.73
N ALA A 98 -3.34 4.53 2.91
CA ALA A 98 -3.61 3.69 4.06
C ALA A 98 -3.14 4.38 5.36
N LEU A 99 -1.90 4.88 5.40
CA LEU A 99 -1.34 5.66 6.52
C LEU A 99 -2.24 6.86 6.90
N ARG A 100 -2.66 7.65 5.91
CA ARG A 100 -3.63 8.75 6.14
C ARG A 100 -4.97 8.25 6.71
N GLY A 101 -5.37 7.02 6.35
CA GLY A 101 -6.53 6.34 6.94
C GLY A 101 -6.36 6.04 8.42
N MET A 102 -5.17 5.59 8.84
CA MET A 102 -4.81 5.34 10.25
C MET A 102 -4.90 6.63 11.07
N VAL A 103 -4.18 7.68 10.62
CA VAL A 103 -4.21 9.01 11.25
C VAL A 103 -5.63 9.57 11.33
N THR A 104 -6.47 9.29 10.32
CA THR A 104 -7.88 9.71 10.34
C THR A 104 -8.65 9.00 11.46
N ALA A 105 -8.44 7.71 11.69
CA ALA A 105 -9.08 6.98 12.77
C ALA A 105 -8.60 7.45 14.15
N GLU A 106 -7.29 7.67 14.32
CA GLU A 106 -6.72 8.19 15.57
C GLU A 106 -7.28 9.58 15.95
N ARG A 107 -7.52 10.45 14.96
CA ARG A 107 -8.22 11.73 15.19
C ARG A 107 -9.61 11.51 15.79
N GLY A 108 -10.34 10.48 15.35
CA GLY A 108 -11.63 10.09 15.94
C GLY A 108 -11.48 9.68 17.42
N CYS A 109 -10.41 8.98 17.78
CA CYS A 109 -10.11 8.65 19.17
C CYS A 109 -9.83 9.93 19.99
N GLY A 110 -9.11 10.89 19.40
CA GLY A 110 -8.89 12.21 19.99
C GLY A 110 -10.19 12.96 20.31
N ILE A 111 -11.13 13.00 19.37
CA ILE A 111 -12.44 13.64 19.55
C ILE A 111 -13.25 12.95 20.65
N THR A 112 -13.18 11.61 20.72
CA THR A 112 -13.91 10.83 21.72
C THR A 112 -13.56 11.24 23.16
N ARG A 113 -12.36 11.76 23.40
CA ARG A 113 -11.85 12.16 24.72
C ARG A 113 -12.10 13.62 25.09
N LEU A 114 -12.81 14.40 24.26
CA LEU A 114 -13.04 15.81 24.54
C LEU A 114 -13.92 16.01 25.81
N PRO A 115 -13.51 16.83 26.80
CA PRO A 115 -14.20 16.96 28.09
C PRO A 115 -15.66 17.41 28.04
N HIS A 116 -16.08 18.06 26.95
CA HIS A 116 -17.43 18.61 26.77
C HIS A 116 -18.17 17.97 25.60
N ARG A 117 -17.74 16.77 25.18
CA ARG A 117 -18.38 16.05 24.09
C ARG A 117 -19.83 15.66 24.48
N PRO A 118 -20.83 15.95 23.62
CA PRO A 118 -22.19 15.46 23.83
C PRO A 118 -22.23 13.92 23.85
N PRO A 119 -23.06 13.29 24.70
CA PRO A 119 -23.17 11.82 24.76
C PRO A 119 -23.58 11.16 23.44
N ASP A 120 -24.40 11.84 22.64
CA ASP A 120 -24.91 11.36 21.35
C ASP A 120 -24.10 11.85 20.15
N ASP A 121 -22.89 12.37 20.39
CA ASP A 121 -22.04 12.85 19.32
C ASP A 121 -21.45 11.67 18.51
N GLU A 122 -21.92 11.55 17.27
CA GLU A 122 -21.48 10.55 16.29
C GLU A 122 -20.28 11.01 15.45
N GLU A 123 -19.74 12.22 15.68
CA GLU A 123 -18.59 12.74 14.94
C GLU A 123 -17.40 11.76 14.91
N PRO A 124 -16.93 11.16 16.03
CA PRO A 124 -15.85 10.18 16.00
C PRO A 124 -16.09 9.01 15.04
N TYR A 125 -17.34 8.57 14.91
CA TYR A 125 -17.69 7.44 14.05
C TYR A 125 -17.47 7.75 12.57
N ILE A 126 -17.66 9.01 12.16
CA ILE A 126 -17.39 9.46 10.78
C ILE A 126 -15.90 9.27 10.48
N TYR A 127 -15.03 9.60 11.44
CA TYR A 127 -13.59 9.43 11.31
C TYR A 127 -13.20 7.95 11.25
N TYR A 128 -13.72 7.09 12.14
CA TYR A 128 -13.46 5.65 12.10
C TYR A 128 -13.90 5.02 10.77
N ARG A 129 -15.11 5.36 10.31
CA ARG A 129 -15.65 4.86 9.03
C ARG A 129 -14.76 5.29 7.86
N ARG A 130 -14.34 6.56 7.80
CA ARG A 130 -13.46 7.08 6.75
C ARG A 130 -12.08 6.43 6.80
N GLY A 131 -11.51 6.28 8.00
CA GLY A 131 -10.22 5.61 8.21
C GLY A 131 -10.26 4.17 7.70
N HIS A 132 -11.25 3.40 8.14
CA HIS A 132 -11.48 2.01 7.70
C HIS A 132 -11.62 1.90 6.18
N SER A 133 -12.47 2.72 5.56
CA SER A 133 -12.65 2.70 4.10
C SER A 133 -11.37 3.07 3.36
N ASN A 134 -10.58 4.03 3.85
CA ASN A 134 -9.32 4.41 3.22
C ASN A 134 -8.29 3.28 3.27
N VAL A 135 -8.11 2.65 4.43
CA VAL A 135 -7.20 1.50 4.60
C VAL A 135 -7.66 0.34 3.72
N SER A 136 -8.94 -0.04 3.79
CA SER A 136 -9.48 -1.17 3.03
C SER A 136 -9.36 -0.97 1.52
N HIS A 137 -9.70 0.22 1.02
CA HIS A 137 -9.60 0.51 -0.42
C HIS A 137 -8.14 0.59 -0.89
N ALA A 138 -7.25 1.16 -0.07
CA ALA A 138 -5.83 1.18 -0.38
C ALA A 138 -5.26 -0.24 -0.49
N ARG A 139 -5.57 -1.13 0.47
CA ARG A 139 -5.17 -2.54 0.44
C ARG A 139 -5.62 -3.25 -0.83
N LEU A 140 -6.91 -3.10 -1.19
CA LEU A 140 -7.44 -3.70 -2.42
C LEU A 140 -6.68 -3.19 -3.65
N ARG A 141 -6.43 -1.87 -3.74
CA ARG A 141 -5.70 -1.30 -4.87
C ARG A 141 -4.24 -1.77 -4.92
N MET A 142 -3.58 -1.85 -3.77
CA MET A 142 -2.21 -2.36 -3.64
C MET A 142 -2.11 -3.82 -4.09
N ALA A 143 -3.08 -4.66 -3.73
CA ALA A 143 -3.13 -6.05 -4.18
C ALA A 143 -3.25 -6.15 -5.72
N GLU A 144 -4.09 -5.33 -6.34
CA GLU A 144 -4.21 -5.26 -7.80
C GLU A 144 -2.89 -4.82 -8.48
N ILE A 145 -2.21 -3.81 -7.91
CA ILE A 145 -0.94 -3.31 -8.44
C ILE A 145 0.15 -4.38 -8.34
N VAL A 146 0.24 -5.07 -7.20
CA VAL A 146 1.24 -6.11 -6.96
C VAL A 146 1.03 -7.30 -7.87
N ASP A 147 -0.21 -7.71 -8.12
CA ASP A 147 -0.52 -8.75 -9.09
C ASP A 147 0.05 -8.42 -10.48
N VAL A 148 -0.11 -7.18 -10.95
CA VAL A 148 0.47 -6.73 -12.21
C VAL A 148 2.00 -6.66 -12.15
N LEU A 149 2.58 -6.10 -11.09
CA LEU A 149 4.04 -6.00 -10.91
C LEU A 149 4.74 -7.38 -10.96
N LEU A 150 4.17 -8.36 -10.26
CA LEU A 150 4.75 -9.69 -10.12
C LEU A 150 4.60 -10.53 -11.40
N ASN A 151 3.51 -10.32 -12.16
CA ASN A 151 3.21 -11.06 -13.38
C ASN A 151 3.60 -10.34 -14.68
N TRP A 152 4.15 -9.12 -14.61
CA TRP A 152 4.56 -8.38 -15.81
C TRP A 152 5.60 -9.17 -16.65
N GLU A 153 5.67 -8.92 -17.95
CA GLU A 153 6.73 -9.48 -18.80
C GLU A 153 7.38 -8.34 -19.60
N PRO A 154 8.70 -8.40 -19.86
CA PRO A 154 9.39 -7.38 -20.65
C PRO A 154 8.69 -7.09 -21.99
N GLY A 155 8.32 -5.83 -22.20
CA GLY A 155 7.58 -5.38 -23.39
C GLY A 155 6.06 -5.42 -23.25
N GLY A 156 5.52 -5.94 -22.15
CA GLY A 156 4.10 -5.92 -21.82
C GLY A 156 3.64 -4.58 -21.22
N PRO A 157 2.31 -4.34 -21.16
CA PRO A 157 1.75 -3.12 -20.60
C PRO A 157 1.97 -3.03 -19.09
N THR A 158 2.30 -1.83 -18.60
CA THR A 158 2.61 -1.53 -17.19
C THR A 158 1.46 -0.77 -16.49
N ASP A 159 0.22 -1.08 -16.87
CA ASP A 159 -0.98 -0.46 -16.31
C ASP A 159 -1.80 -1.46 -15.48
N ALA A 160 -2.20 -1.03 -14.29
CA ALA A 160 -3.08 -1.75 -13.36
C ALA A 160 -4.55 -1.29 -13.46
N SER A 161 -4.89 -0.43 -14.42
CA SER A 161 -6.27 0.01 -14.66
C SER A 161 -7.20 -1.16 -14.99
N VAL A 162 -8.50 -0.94 -14.77
CA VAL A 162 -9.54 -1.89 -15.16
C VAL A 162 -9.54 -2.11 -16.68
N ALA A 163 -9.25 -1.07 -17.46
CA ALA A 163 -9.14 -1.17 -18.92
C ALA A 163 -8.00 -2.11 -19.34
N ALA A 164 -6.81 -1.94 -18.75
CA ALA A 164 -5.66 -2.81 -19.01
C ALA A 164 -5.93 -4.27 -18.60
N ARG A 165 -6.69 -4.51 -17.52
CA ARG A 165 -7.13 -5.86 -17.13
C ARG A 165 -8.06 -6.50 -18.16
N LEU A 166 -9.03 -5.73 -18.66
CA LEU A 166 -9.99 -6.23 -19.67
C LEU A 166 -9.33 -6.53 -21.01
N GLU A 167 -8.28 -5.79 -21.39
CA GLU A 167 -7.48 -6.07 -22.59
C GLU A 167 -6.67 -7.37 -22.42
N ARG A 168 -5.96 -7.55 -21.29
CA ARG A 168 -5.23 -8.80 -21.01
C ARG A 168 -6.12 -10.04 -21.02
N THR A 169 -7.37 -9.93 -20.55
CA THR A 169 -8.34 -11.05 -20.52
C THR A 169 -8.92 -11.37 -21.91
N ARG A 170 -8.82 -10.45 -22.87
CA ARG A 170 -9.26 -10.67 -24.27
C ARG A 170 -8.18 -11.29 -25.14
N GLU A 171 -6.91 -11.14 -24.76
CA GLU A 171 -5.75 -11.60 -25.52
C GLU A 171 -5.24 -12.99 -25.08
N GLY A 172 -5.64 -13.46 -23.90
CA GLY A 172 -5.37 -14.82 -23.40
C GLY A 172 -6.54 -15.78 -23.59
#